data_AF-A0A7D3VVD1-F1
#
_entry.id   AF-A0A7D3VVD1-F1
#
_cell.length_a   1.000
_cell.length_b   1.000
_cell.length_c   1.000
_cell.angle_alpha   90.00
_cell.angle_beta   90.00
_cell.angle_gamma   90.00
#
_symmetry.space_group_name_H-M   'P 1'
#
loop_
_entity.id
_entity.type
_entity.pdbx_description
1 polymer ?
#
loop_
_entity_poly.entity_id
_entity_poly.type
_entity_poly.pdbx_seq_one_letter_code
_entity_poly.pdbx_strand_id
1 'polypeptide(L)'
;MSAPESGEGAAGGEAHVRLQMLGMHLKAHGFAVEHVNGGLVVRNADAAGCCDGQRVRGDTITCRPYEADGGRYWFFTSWRRPLTEAERVTDAVVMVKGYLASAP
;
A
#
# COMPACT_ATOMS: atom_id res chain seq x y z
N MET A 1 29.03 -0.49 26.88
CA MET A 1 28.68 -0.39 25.45
C MET A 1 27.23 -0.77 25.29
N SER A 2 26.34 0.19 25.04
CA SER A 2 24.95 -0.07 24.66
C SER A 2 24.78 0.39 23.22
N ALA A 3 24.33 -0.51 22.35
CA ALA A 3 24.08 -0.22 20.94
C ALA A 3 22.92 0.79 20.81
N PRO A 4 22.94 1.69 19.82
CA PRO A 4 21.83 2.60 19.61
C PRO A 4 20.67 1.86 18.92
N GLU A 5 19.46 2.12 19.40
CA GLU A 5 18.19 1.70 18.78
C GLU A 5 18.01 2.38 17.41
N SER A 6 18.69 1.83 16.40
CA SER A 6 18.62 2.28 15.01
C SER A 6 17.68 1.36 14.21
N GLY A 7 16.45 1.16 14.70
CA GLY A 7 15.45 0.29 14.06
C GLY A 7 14.36 1.05 13.29
N GLU A 8 13.96 2.23 13.79
CA GLU A 8 12.78 2.94 13.27
C GLU A 8 13.02 3.69 11.96
N GLY A 9 14.23 4.21 11.73
CA GLY A 9 14.59 4.91 10.49
C GLY A 9 14.77 3.98 9.29
N ALA A 10 15.37 2.80 9.51
CA ALA A 10 15.58 1.80 8.47
C ALA A 10 14.26 1.13 8.06
N ALA A 11 13.41 0.80 9.03
CA ALA A 11 12.09 0.24 8.76
C ALA A 11 11.18 1.22 7.98
N GLY A 12 11.25 2.51 8.32
CA GLY A 12 10.59 3.57 7.56
C GLY A 12 11.10 3.66 6.12
N GLY A 13 12.42 3.58 5.90
CA GLY A 13 13.02 3.57 4.57
C GLY A 13 12.65 2.32 3.74
N GLU A 14 12.67 1.15 4.36
CA GLU A 14 12.27 -0.12 3.76
C GLU A 14 10.81 -0.16 3.33
N ALA A 15 9.91 0.35 4.19
CA ALA A 15 8.51 0.52 3.87
C ALA A 15 8.32 1.52 2.72
N HIS A 16 9.05 2.63 2.75
CA HIS A 16 8.98 3.65 1.70
C HIS A 16 9.41 3.09 0.33
N VAL A 17 10.52 2.37 0.24
CA VAL A 17 11.00 1.75 -1.01
C VAL A 17 9.97 0.77 -1.57
N ARG A 18 9.38 -0.08 -0.72
CA ARG A 18 8.35 -1.05 -1.12
C ARG A 18 7.07 -0.35 -1.63
N LEU A 19 6.65 0.73 -0.98
CA LEU A 19 5.53 1.56 -1.45
C LEU A 19 5.85 2.25 -2.77
N GLN A 20 7.10 2.69 -3.00
CA GLN A 20 7.51 3.27 -4.29
C GLN A 20 7.43 2.23 -5.41
N MET A 21 7.94 1.02 -5.18
CA MET A 21 7.82 -0.07 -6.14
C MET A 21 6.36 -0.36 -6.47
N LEU A 22 5.51 -0.58 -5.46
CA LEU A 22 4.08 -0.81 -5.67
C LEU A 22 3.43 0.34 -6.45
N GLY A 23 3.75 1.59 -6.11
CA GLY A 23 3.25 2.77 -6.82
C GLY A 23 3.62 2.79 -8.30
N MET A 24 4.87 2.45 -8.65
CA MET A 24 5.31 2.37 -10.06
C MET A 24 4.51 1.31 -10.84
N HIS A 25 4.32 0.13 -10.25
CA HIS A 25 3.53 -0.93 -10.90
C HIS A 25 2.05 -0.55 -11.04
N LEU A 26 1.44 0.07 -10.03
CA LEU A 26 0.05 0.54 -10.08
C LEU A 26 -0.15 1.61 -11.16
N LYS A 27 0.78 2.56 -11.30
CA LYS A 27 0.76 3.56 -12.39
C LYS A 27 0.79 2.90 -13.77
N ALA A 28 1.66 1.89 -13.96
CA ALA A 28 1.73 1.14 -15.21
C ALA A 28 0.44 0.40 -15.55
N HIS A 29 -0.42 0.17 -14.55
CA HIS A 29 -1.74 -0.43 -14.70
C HIS A 29 -2.91 0.57 -14.69
N GLY A 30 -2.64 1.87 -14.86
CA GLY A 30 -3.67 2.90 -15.04
C GLY A 30 -4.20 3.54 -13.74
N PHE A 31 -3.66 3.18 -12.57
CA PHE A 31 -4.07 3.81 -11.32
C PHE A 31 -3.37 5.15 -11.11
N ALA A 32 -4.12 6.12 -10.59
CA ALA A 32 -3.52 7.33 -10.05
C ALA A 32 -2.97 7.02 -8.65
N VAL A 33 -1.70 7.36 -8.41
CA VAL A 33 -1.07 7.13 -7.10
C VAL A 33 -0.35 8.37 -6.61
N GLU A 34 -0.40 8.58 -5.31
CA GLU A 34 0.17 9.73 -4.61
C GLU A 34 0.86 9.24 -3.33
N HIS A 35 2.14 9.60 -3.17
CA HIS A 35 2.89 9.27 -1.96
C HIS A 35 2.55 10.27 -0.86
N VAL A 36 2.18 9.74 0.31
CA VAL A 36 1.93 10.51 1.53
C VAL A 36 2.87 10.02 2.62
N ASN A 37 2.93 10.74 3.75
CA ASN A 37 3.85 10.39 4.83
C ASN A 37 3.53 8.97 5.38
N GLY A 38 4.39 7.99 5.06
CA GLY A 38 4.24 6.59 5.46
C GLY A 38 3.23 5.76 4.66
N GLY A 39 2.71 6.26 3.52
CA GLY A 39 1.67 5.56 2.76
C GLY A 39 1.63 5.92 1.27
N LEU A 40 0.81 5.17 0.55
CA LEU A 40 0.54 5.33 -0.88
C LEU A 40 -0.96 5.44 -1.08
N VAL A 41 -1.45 6.63 -1.42
CA VAL A 41 -2.84 6.81 -1.83
C VAL A 41 -2.98 6.28 -3.25
N VAL A 42 -3.92 5.36 -3.46
CA VAL A 42 -4.20 4.72 -4.75
C VAL A 42 -5.64 5.04 -5.13
N ARG A 43 -5.85 5.53 -6.34
CA ARG A 43 -7.16 5.90 -6.88
C ARG A 43 -7.37 5.21 -8.23
N ASN A 44 -8.52 4.57 -8.38
CA ASN A 44 -8.99 3.96 -9.62
C ASN A 44 -9.93 4.93 -10.35
N ALA A 45 -9.47 5.53 -11.44
CA ALA A 45 -10.26 6.48 -12.22
C ALA A 45 -11.37 5.80 -13.05
N ASP A 46 -11.19 4.51 -13.37
CA ASP A 46 -12.15 3.71 -14.14
C ASP A 46 -13.31 3.17 -13.29
N ALA A 47 -13.20 3.26 -11.96
CA ALA A 47 -14.26 2.84 -11.04
C ALA A 47 -14.98 4.07 -10.45
N ALA A 48 -16.29 4.12 -10.64
CA ALA A 48 -17.15 5.11 -10.00
C ALA A 48 -16.96 5.06 -8.48
N GLY A 49 -16.59 6.20 -7.90
CA GLY A 49 -16.45 6.34 -6.46
C GLY A 49 -17.80 6.32 -5.74
N CYS A 50 -17.76 6.41 -4.41
CA CYS A 50 -18.95 6.15 -3.59
C CYS A 50 -19.93 7.32 -3.48
N CYS A 51 -19.52 8.56 -3.80
CA CYS A 51 -20.36 9.76 -3.67
C CYS A 51 -19.82 10.95 -4.50
N ASP A 52 -20.60 12.02 -4.67
CA ASP A 52 -20.19 13.22 -5.45
C ASP A 52 -18.86 13.86 -4.99
N GLY A 53 -18.55 13.75 -3.69
CA GLY A 53 -17.29 14.23 -3.11
C GLY A 53 -16.09 13.29 -3.33
N GLN A 54 -16.34 12.05 -3.73
CA GLN A 54 -15.34 11.03 -4.04
C GLN A 54 -15.74 10.35 -5.34
N ARG A 55 -15.51 11.02 -6.47
CA ARG A 55 -15.91 10.54 -7.81
C ARG A 55 -15.17 9.28 -8.27
N VAL A 56 -14.02 8.98 -7.66
CA VAL A 56 -13.16 7.84 -8.01
C VAL A 56 -12.90 7.00 -6.76
N ARG A 57 -12.92 5.68 -6.89
CA ARG A 57 -12.60 4.81 -5.74
C ARG A 57 -11.13 4.90 -5.40
N GLY A 58 -10.80 4.98 -4.12
CA GLY A 58 -9.41 4.97 -3.70
C GLY A 58 -9.22 4.61 -2.24
N ASP A 59 -7.99 4.26 -1.89
CA ASP A 59 -7.59 3.91 -0.54
C ASP A 59 -6.12 4.22 -0.29
N THR A 60 -5.72 4.35 0.98
CA THR A 60 -4.33 4.53 1.38
C THR A 60 -3.72 3.20 1.74
N ILE A 61 -2.75 2.75 0.94
CA ILE A 61 -1.98 1.54 1.19
C ILE A 61 -0.76 1.87 2.05
N THR A 62 -0.53 1.09 3.09
CA THR A 62 0.65 1.21 3.96
C THR A 62 1.49 -0.05 3.89
N CYS A 63 2.77 0.07 4.22
CA CYS A 63 3.71 -1.07 4.30
C CYS A 63 4.31 -1.12 5.69
N ARG A 64 4.20 -2.27 6.36
CA ARG A 64 4.72 -2.45 7.72
C ARG A 64 4.97 -3.93 8.04
N PRO A 65 5.78 -4.24 9.06
CA PRO A 65 5.92 -5.60 9.57
C PRO A 65 4.57 -6.18 9.99
N TYR A 66 4.32 -7.44 9.64
CA TYR A 66 3.14 -8.19 10.06
C TYR A 66 3.53 -9.24 11.08
N GLU A 67 3.18 -8.99 12.34
CA GLU A 67 3.56 -9.86 13.46
C GLU A 67 3.02 -11.29 13.33
N ALA A 68 1.83 -11.45 12.74
CA ALA A 68 1.24 -12.77 12.50
C ALA A 68 1.97 -13.59 11.43
N ASP A 69 2.86 -12.97 10.66
CA ASP A 69 3.67 -13.60 9.61
C ASP A 69 5.18 -13.41 9.90
N GLY A 70 5.55 -13.49 11.18
CA GLY A 70 6.95 -13.47 11.61
C GLY A 70 7.67 -12.13 11.38
N GLY A 71 6.92 -11.03 11.33
CA GLY A 71 7.50 -9.68 11.16
C GLY A 71 7.89 -9.34 9.72
N ARG A 72 7.51 -10.16 8.73
CA ARG A 72 7.69 -9.84 7.31
C ARG A 72 6.91 -8.57 6.95
N TYR A 73 7.41 -7.80 5.99
CA TYR A 73 6.68 -6.61 5.52
C TYR A 73 5.49 -7.03 4.68
N TRP A 74 4.34 -6.42 4.96
CA TRP A 74 3.10 -6.63 4.22
C TRP A 74 2.49 -5.30 3.82
N PHE A 75 1.71 -5.32 2.75
CA PHE A 75 0.84 -4.22 2.37
C PHE A 75 -0.50 -4.31 3.08
N PHE A 76 -1.00 -3.17 3.54
CA PHE A 76 -2.27 -3.06 4.24
C PHE A 76 -3.12 -1.95 3.64
N THR A 77 -4.43 -2.15 3.62
CA THR A 77 -5.41 -1.08 3.36
C THR A 77 -5.48 -0.09 4.52
N SER A 78 -6.17 1.04 4.34
CA SER A 78 -6.39 2.00 5.44
C SER A 78 -7.16 1.39 6.62
N TRP A 79 -7.93 0.34 6.35
CA TRP A 79 -8.68 -0.45 7.33
C TRP A 79 -7.82 -1.49 8.06
N ARG A 80 -6.49 -1.44 7.90
CA ARG A 80 -5.52 -2.39 8.48
C ARG A 80 -5.74 -3.84 8.04
N ARG A 81 -6.46 -4.07 6.93
CA ARG A 81 -6.62 -5.40 6.36
C ARG A 81 -5.35 -5.76 5.58
N PRO A 82 -4.71 -6.92 5.86
CA PRO A 82 -3.56 -7.37 5.09
C PRO A 82 -3.97 -7.70 3.65
N LEU A 83 -3.16 -7.27 2.69
CA LEU A 83 -3.31 -7.59 1.27
C LEU A 83 -2.41 -8.77 0.88
N THR A 84 -1.10 -8.58 0.98
CA THR A 84 -0.08 -9.60 0.70
C THR A 84 1.30 -9.15 1.21
N GLU A 85 2.26 -10.06 1.21
CA GLU A 85 3.66 -9.81 1.52
C GLU A 85 4.28 -8.81 0.52
N ALA A 86 5.13 -7.91 1.03
CA ALA A 86 5.62 -6.78 0.26
C ALA A 86 6.67 -7.13 -0.80
N GLU A 87 7.28 -8.32 -0.73
CA GLU A 87 8.13 -8.85 -1.81
C GLU A 87 7.32 -9.33 -3.02
N ARG A 88 6.02 -9.59 -2.83
CA ARG A 88 5.11 -10.11 -3.86
C ARG A 88 4.37 -8.96 -4.56
N VAL A 89 5.13 -8.04 -5.16
CA VAL A 89 4.58 -6.79 -5.73
C VAL A 89 3.51 -7.03 -6.80
N THR A 90 3.69 -8.04 -7.67
CA THR A 90 2.67 -8.39 -8.67
C THR A 90 1.37 -8.87 -8.03
N ASP A 91 1.45 -9.70 -6.98
CA ASP A 91 0.27 -10.14 -6.23
C ASP A 91 -0.42 -8.95 -5.56
N ALA A 92 0.37 -8.01 -5.03
CA ALA A 92 -0.15 -6.79 -4.40
C ALA A 92 -0.96 -5.94 -5.39
N VAL A 93 -0.46 -5.77 -6.62
CA VAL A 93 -1.18 -5.06 -7.69
C VAL A 93 -2.51 -5.74 -8.00
N VAL A 94 -2.53 -7.06 -8.15
CA VAL A 94 -3.76 -7.82 -8.43
C VAL A 94 -4.77 -7.67 -7.29
N MET A 95 -4.31 -7.77 -6.05
CA MET A 95 -5.15 -7.60 -4.86
C MET A 95 -5.72 -6.19 -4.74
N VAL A 96 -4.91 -5.15 -4.97
CA VAL A 96 -5.35 -3.74 -4.96
C VAL A 96 -6.38 -3.48 -6.06
N LYS A 97 -6.15 -4.01 -7.28
CA LYS A 97 -7.12 -3.93 -8.38
C LYS A 97 -8.45 -4.54 -8.01
N GLY A 98 -8.45 -5.78 -7.53
CA GLY A 98 -9.66 -6.48 -7.11
C GLY A 98 -10.39 -5.75 -5.98
N TYR A 99 -9.64 -5.27 -4.99
CA TYR A 99 -10.17 -4.50 -3.86
C TYR A 99 -10.87 -3.21 -4.32
N LEU A 100 -10.24 -2.43 -5.20
CA LEU A 100 -10.80 -1.15 -5.67
C LEU A 100 -11.87 -1.33 -6.76
N ALA A 101 -11.91 -2.47 -7.44
CA ALA A 101 -12.97 -2.82 -8.39
C ALA A 101 -14.24 -3.36 -7.69
N SER A 102 -14.07 -4.14 -6.61
CA SER A 102 -15.15 -4.91 -5.98
C SER A 102 -15.74 -4.28 -4.71
N ALA A 103 -15.33 -3.07 -4.32
CA ALA A 103 -16.02 -2.39 -3.22
C ALA A 103 -17.53 -2.25 -3.57
N PRO A 104 -18.45 -2.41 -2.62
CA PRO A 104 -19.87 -2.13 -2.87
C PRO A 104 -20.09 -0.66 -3.26
#